data_AF-A0A919IHN3-F1
#
_entry.id   AF-A0A919IHN3-F1
#
_cell.length_a   1.000
_cell.length_b   1.000
_cell.length_c   1.000
_cell.angle_alpha   90.00
_cell.angle_beta   90.00
_cell.angle_gamma   90.00
#
_symmetry.space_group_name_H-M   'P 1'
#
loop_
_entity.id
_entity.type
_entity.pdbx_description
1 polymer ?
#
loop_
_entity_poly.entity_id
_entity_poly.type
_entity_poly.pdbx_seq_one_letter_code
_entity_poly.pdbx_strand_id
1 'polypeptide(L)'
;MSTVSWATLDPNVTETLLSIMRCRENPHAVRVRTSQGDGGIDVIYIDSDGWHVDQIKYFPTKLDDSRKQQIRDSFKRLRNFAQGKSAVIAEWNLWVPLDPNNDEREWFQKITKDAGYPCEWRGLSHCEGLVAKYPEVVDYYLQDGADRLAETMRQLIGLLGIENQASKPADLLKPADVESNLSKLHAALNSRDPHYRYDFSVDASNPATPGAEPFLVAAVIRQQAEGSWVTFKIFARMVESLKEREIPIKINVQAASGGEAEKLLEDFNVYGMPFSITASEEVAVSGSIDLPGGLGASFSSGTLYVGPVEGGKSYDLRMQILDDNDALIDSVVFGMEPVAFGLSREGAFAHGVEQGGALGIEIRTDLASRKVTVTLRIKDLSGLRPIEVLAGLRVADSFHSPNKMRFAERYGPAKHASVEIPGGALFDLKQVIVLIEALIAIQDYTDEQIVVPDFSHMHRKEAIQILNAATLLRAGSYGITWTSFTEELRAGTIDPAADLSVASPLVIVKPLVVRVGELDIPLGFARTTFNAARIESAQPKEGGGLIVVFAPGDDNSGVVEFLESLPEDGQD
;
A
#
# COMPACT_ATOMS: atom_id res chain seq x y z
N MET A 1 40.96 7.03 26.47
CA MET A 1 40.65 5.69 25.96
C MET A 1 40.19 4.86 27.14
N SER A 2 38.97 4.32 27.10
CA SER A 2 38.52 3.32 28.06
C SER A 2 39.20 1.99 27.72
N THR A 3 40.10 1.54 28.58
CA THR A 3 40.73 0.22 28.45
C THR A 3 39.80 -0.83 29.03
N VAL A 4 39.39 -1.81 28.22
CA VAL A 4 38.58 -2.95 28.68
C VAL A 4 39.50 -4.00 29.29
N SER A 5 39.28 -4.33 30.57
CA SER A 5 40.01 -5.41 31.23
C SER A 5 39.39 -6.77 30.85
N TRP A 6 39.70 -7.26 29.65
CA TRP A 6 39.13 -8.49 29.08
C TRP A 6 39.30 -9.70 30.01
N ALA A 7 40.42 -9.80 30.73
CA ALA A 7 40.70 -10.91 31.65
C ALA A 7 39.78 -10.98 32.88
N THR A 8 39.09 -9.89 33.21
CA THR A 8 38.17 -9.80 34.36
C THR A 8 36.72 -9.60 33.96
N LEU A 9 36.44 -9.50 32.66
CA LEU A 9 35.09 -9.29 32.15
C LEU A 9 34.28 -10.59 32.20
N ASP A 10 32.98 -10.49 32.42
CA ASP A 10 32.09 -11.64 32.29
C ASP A 10 32.10 -12.17 30.83
N PRO A 11 32.13 -13.49 30.60
CA PRO A 11 32.14 -14.07 29.26
C PRO A 11 30.93 -13.68 28.41
N ASN A 12 29.72 -13.64 28.98
CA ASN A 12 28.50 -13.29 28.24
C ASN A 12 28.46 -11.81 27.89
N VAL A 13 28.98 -10.96 28.79
CA VAL A 13 29.15 -9.53 28.53
C VAL A 13 30.19 -9.30 27.42
N THR A 14 31.27 -10.08 27.38
CA THR A 14 32.29 -10.01 26.32
C THR A 14 31.69 -10.35 24.96
N GLU A 15 30.95 -11.46 24.89
CA GLU A 15 30.28 -11.89 23.67
C GLU A 15 29.28 -10.86 23.18
N THR A 16 28.46 -10.32 24.09
CA THR A 16 27.48 -9.28 23.76
C THR A 16 28.15 -8.02 23.25
N LEU A 17 29.18 -7.52 23.93
CA LEU A 17 29.88 -6.30 23.55
C LEU A 17 30.51 -6.41 22.15
N LEU A 18 31.23 -7.51 21.88
CA LEU A 18 31.84 -7.75 20.58
C LEU A 18 30.78 -7.96 19.48
N SER A 19 29.70 -8.69 19.78
CA SER A 19 28.61 -8.91 18.83
C SER A 19 27.92 -7.61 18.42
N ILE A 20 27.65 -6.71 19.38
CA ILE A 20 27.01 -5.42 19.12
C ILE A 20 27.93 -4.52 18.30
N MET A 21 29.23 -4.48 18.61
CA MET A 21 30.20 -3.74 17.80
C MET A 21 30.26 -4.28 16.37
N ARG A 22 30.19 -5.61 16.19
CA ARG A 22 30.13 -6.22 14.86
C ARG A 22 28.86 -5.85 14.10
N CYS A 23 27.70 -5.89 14.75
CA CYS A 23 26.43 -5.44 14.17
C CYS A 23 26.44 -3.93 13.85
N ARG A 24 27.27 -3.14 14.54
CA ARG A 24 27.49 -1.72 14.22
C ARG A 24 28.42 -1.49 13.05
N GLU A 25 29.30 -2.44 12.72
CA GLU A 25 30.06 -2.41 11.47
C GLU A 25 29.21 -2.86 10.28
N ASN A 26 28.31 -3.82 10.51
CA ASN A 26 27.37 -4.30 9.50
C ASN A 26 25.95 -4.33 10.09
N PRO A 27 25.14 -3.28 9.85
CA PRO A 27 23.79 -3.13 10.42
C PRO A 27 22.81 -4.27 10.12
N HIS A 28 23.08 -5.07 9.09
CA HIS A 28 22.26 -6.24 8.73
C HIS A 28 22.75 -7.55 9.34
N ALA A 29 23.86 -7.54 10.06
CA ALA A 29 24.31 -8.70 10.82
C ALA A 29 23.34 -9.00 11.97
N VAL A 30 23.16 -10.29 12.23
CA VAL A 30 22.19 -10.82 13.19
C VAL A 30 22.95 -11.66 14.22
N ARG A 31 22.63 -11.47 15.50
CA ARG A 31 23.10 -12.35 16.57
C ARG A 31 22.27 -13.63 16.58
N VAL A 32 22.94 -14.78 16.66
CA VAL A 32 22.28 -16.08 16.70
C VAL A 32 22.20 -16.54 18.15
N ARG A 33 21.01 -16.44 18.76
CA ARG A 33 20.73 -17.05 20.07
C ARG A 33 19.83 -18.27 19.87
N THR A 34 20.35 -19.48 20.11
CA THR A 34 19.55 -20.72 20.05
C THR A 34 19.28 -21.26 21.46
N SER A 35 18.07 -21.72 21.71
CA SER A 35 17.66 -22.44 22.94
C SER A 35 18.23 -23.87 23.04
N GLN A 36 18.81 -24.41 21.97
CA GLN A 36 19.50 -25.71 21.93
C GLN A 36 20.73 -25.65 20.99
N GLY A 37 21.87 -25.17 21.50
CA GLY A 37 23.17 -25.24 20.83
C GLY A 37 23.34 -24.29 19.63
N ASP A 38 24.29 -23.36 19.74
CA ASP A 38 24.59 -22.24 18.82
C ASP A 38 24.95 -22.61 17.38
N GLY A 39 25.01 -23.90 17.02
CA GLY A 39 25.55 -24.34 15.73
C GLY A 39 26.99 -23.88 15.47
N GLY A 40 27.68 -23.28 16.44
CA GLY A 40 28.95 -22.59 16.27
C GLY A 40 28.88 -21.20 15.61
N ILE A 41 27.76 -20.49 15.76
CA ILE A 41 27.51 -19.16 15.15
C ILE A 41 27.08 -18.19 16.23
N ASP A 42 27.82 -17.10 16.45
CA ASP A 42 27.40 -16.04 17.38
C ASP A 42 26.83 -14.84 16.62
N VAL A 43 27.46 -14.46 15.50
CA VAL A 43 26.97 -13.42 14.58
C VAL A 43 27.04 -13.92 13.15
N ILE A 44 26.00 -13.63 12.37
CA ILE A 44 25.94 -13.97 10.96
C ILE A 44 25.47 -12.77 10.13
N TYR A 45 26.11 -12.59 8.98
CA TYR A 45 25.66 -11.73 7.90
C TYR A 45 25.54 -12.55 6.61
N ILE A 46 24.52 -12.28 5.80
CA ILE A 46 24.25 -13.01 4.56
C ILE A 46 24.11 -12.00 3.42
N ASP A 47 24.87 -12.21 2.36
CA ASP A 47 24.80 -11.43 1.12
C ASP A 47 24.81 -12.36 -0.11
N SER A 48 25.21 -11.83 -1.27
CA SER A 48 25.31 -12.58 -2.53
C SER A 48 26.40 -13.64 -2.54
N ASP A 49 27.45 -13.48 -1.73
CA ASP A 49 28.61 -14.36 -1.69
C ASP A 49 28.40 -15.51 -0.69
N GLY A 50 27.50 -15.30 0.29
CA GLY A 50 27.01 -16.34 1.18
C GLY A 50 27.02 -15.91 2.64
N TRP A 51 27.28 -16.86 3.54
CA TRP A 51 27.29 -16.63 4.98
C TRP A 51 28.66 -16.13 5.45
N HIS A 52 28.68 -14.93 6.01
CA HIS A 52 29.81 -14.37 6.75
C HIS A 52 29.59 -14.65 8.23
N VAL A 53 30.40 -15.54 8.80
CA VAL A 53 30.17 -16.07 10.16
C VAL A 53 31.26 -15.59 11.10
N ASP A 54 30.86 -14.94 12.18
CA ASP A 54 31.74 -14.62 13.29
C ASP A 54 31.40 -15.53 14.49
N GLN A 55 32.41 -16.24 15.00
CA GLN A 55 32.34 -16.99 16.25
C GLN A 55 33.27 -16.30 17.27
N ILE A 56 32.69 -15.83 18.36
CA ILE A 56 33.34 -15.24 19.51
C ILE A 56 33.61 -16.33 20.57
N LYS A 57 34.84 -16.38 21.06
CA LYS A 57 35.22 -17.24 22.19
C LYS A 57 35.98 -16.45 23.23
N TYR A 58 35.47 -16.47 24.47
CA TYR A 58 36.10 -15.81 25.61
C TYR A 58 37.33 -16.59 26.12
N PHE A 59 38.51 -16.35 25.54
CA PHE A 59 39.79 -16.91 26.00
C PHE A 59 40.87 -15.84 26.19
N PRO A 60 40.75 -14.94 27.18
CA PRO A 60 41.57 -13.72 27.28
C PRO A 60 43.02 -13.93 27.76
N THR A 61 43.43 -15.15 28.10
CA THR A 61 44.71 -15.41 28.80
C THR A 61 45.62 -16.43 28.13
N LYS A 62 45.09 -17.56 27.69
CA LYS A 62 45.87 -18.64 27.05
C LYS A 62 44.97 -19.55 26.21
N LEU A 63 45.54 -20.30 25.28
CA LEU A 63 44.81 -21.34 24.53
C LEU A 63 45.35 -22.74 24.85
N ASP A 64 44.77 -23.38 25.89
CA ASP A 64 45.06 -24.79 26.21
C ASP A 64 44.31 -25.78 25.28
N ASP A 65 44.62 -27.07 25.40
CA ASP A 65 44.06 -28.11 24.53
C ASP A 65 42.53 -28.21 24.60
N SER A 66 41.94 -27.92 25.76
CA SER A 66 40.48 -27.90 25.93
C SER A 66 39.86 -26.75 25.13
N ARG A 67 40.45 -25.55 25.20
CA ARG A 67 40.00 -24.37 24.42
C ARG A 67 40.18 -24.59 22.93
N LYS A 68 41.31 -25.18 22.51
CA LYS A 68 41.55 -25.62 21.12
C LYS A 68 40.48 -26.60 20.64
N GLN A 69 40.08 -27.55 21.48
CA GLN A 69 39.05 -28.51 21.16
C GLN A 69 37.69 -27.84 20.97
N GLN A 70 37.33 -26.88 21.82
CA GLN A 70 36.08 -26.11 21.69
C GLN A 70 35.99 -25.35 20.36
N ILE A 71 37.09 -24.70 19.93
CA ILE A 71 37.14 -23.99 18.63
C ILE A 71 36.93 -24.97 17.47
N ARG A 72 37.63 -26.12 17.50
CA ARG A 72 37.48 -27.16 16.46
C ARG A 72 36.04 -27.67 16.38
N ASP A 73 35.41 -27.90 17.54
CA ASP A 73 34.05 -28.41 17.58
C ASP A 73 33.03 -27.37 17.11
N SER A 74 33.23 -26.08 17.43
CA SER A 74 32.45 -24.98 16.86
C SER A 74 32.56 -24.94 15.33
N PHE A 75 33.77 -24.99 14.79
CA PHE A 75 33.99 -24.98 13.34
C PHE A 75 33.33 -26.18 12.63
N LYS A 76 33.41 -27.38 13.22
CA LYS A 76 32.71 -28.57 12.69
C LYS A 76 31.19 -28.43 12.75
N ARG A 77 30.64 -27.89 13.86
CA ARG A 77 29.20 -27.66 14.01
C ARG A 77 28.68 -26.71 12.93
N LEU A 78 29.40 -25.61 12.66
CA LEU A 78 29.04 -24.67 11.60
C LEU A 78 28.95 -25.36 10.24
N ARG A 79 29.98 -26.13 9.86
CA ARG A 79 30.00 -26.83 8.56
C ARG A 79 28.83 -27.79 8.40
N ASN A 80 28.55 -28.59 9.43
CA ASN A 80 27.43 -29.52 9.43
C ASN A 80 26.09 -28.78 9.32
N PHE A 81 25.95 -27.66 10.03
CA PHE A 81 24.74 -26.84 10.02
C PHE A 81 24.50 -26.20 8.66
N ALA A 82 25.52 -25.56 8.07
CA ALA A 82 25.44 -24.97 6.75
C ALA A 82 25.12 -26.03 5.66
N GLN A 83 25.75 -27.21 5.73
CA GLN A 83 25.47 -28.31 4.83
C GLN A 83 24.00 -28.79 4.94
N GLY A 84 23.48 -28.94 6.16
CA GLY A 84 22.08 -29.31 6.39
C GLY A 84 21.08 -28.25 5.87
N LYS A 85 21.52 -27.00 5.73
CA LYS A 85 20.73 -25.89 5.17
C LYS A 85 20.99 -25.64 3.68
N SER A 86 21.89 -26.42 3.05
CA SER A 86 22.38 -26.14 1.69
C SER A 86 22.89 -24.70 1.52
N ALA A 87 23.49 -24.15 2.58
CA ALA A 87 24.02 -22.79 2.60
C ALA A 87 25.49 -22.75 2.17
N VAL A 88 25.87 -21.67 1.46
CA VAL A 88 27.25 -21.37 1.09
C VAL A 88 27.88 -20.51 2.19
N ILE A 89 29.04 -20.90 2.69
CA ILE A 89 29.83 -20.10 3.65
C ILE A 89 30.82 -19.25 2.85
N ALA A 90 30.72 -17.93 2.99
CA ALA A 90 31.62 -16.96 2.35
C ALA A 90 32.91 -16.80 3.16
N GLU A 91 32.83 -16.70 4.49
CA GLU A 91 33.99 -16.62 5.39
C GLU A 91 33.66 -17.10 6.81
N TRP A 92 34.68 -17.45 7.57
CA TRP A 92 34.56 -17.76 9.00
C TRP A 92 35.64 -17.08 9.83
N ASN A 93 35.23 -16.18 10.73
CA ASN A 93 36.13 -15.44 11.59
C ASN A 93 36.01 -15.93 13.03
N LEU A 94 37.14 -16.33 13.61
CA LEU A 94 37.25 -16.63 15.03
C LEU A 94 37.70 -15.38 15.79
N TRP A 95 36.84 -14.89 16.68
CA TRP A 95 37.08 -13.73 17.52
C TRP A 95 37.50 -14.19 18.91
N VAL A 96 38.71 -13.82 19.33
CA VAL A 96 39.24 -14.14 20.65
C VAL A 96 39.96 -12.91 21.18
N PRO A 97 39.72 -12.47 22.44
CA PRO A 97 40.46 -11.38 23.07
C PRO A 97 41.87 -11.83 23.49
N LEU A 98 42.58 -12.50 22.58
CA LEU A 98 43.94 -13.00 22.70
C LEU A 98 44.54 -13.08 21.28
N ASP A 99 45.66 -12.39 21.08
CA ASP A 99 46.41 -12.53 19.83
C ASP A 99 47.15 -13.87 19.81
N PRO A 100 47.09 -14.61 18.69
CA PRO A 100 47.75 -15.92 18.62
C PRO A 100 49.27 -15.76 18.58
N ASN A 101 49.98 -16.73 19.14
CA ASN A 101 51.40 -16.92 18.83
C ASN A 101 51.60 -17.71 17.51
N ASN A 102 52.85 -17.98 17.13
CA ASN A 102 53.15 -18.67 15.86
C ASN A 102 52.59 -20.12 15.84
N ASP A 103 52.76 -20.88 16.92
CA ASP A 103 52.28 -22.25 17.02
C ASP A 103 50.74 -22.31 16.96
N GLU A 104 50.07 -21.34 17.57
CA GLU A 104 48.61 -21.19 17.53
C GLU A 104 48.10 -20.79 16.14
N ARG A 105 48.83 -19.92 15.42
CA ARG A 105 48.53 -19.60 14.02
C ARG A 105 48.65 -20.82 13.12
N GLU A 106 49.73 -21.57 13.22
CA GLU A 106 49.93 -22.80 12.44
C GLU A 106 48.86 -23.85 12.76
N TRP A 107 48.53 -23.99 14.05
CA TRP A 107 47.44 -24.86 14.49
C TRP A 107 46.09 -24.44 13.90
N PHE A 108 45.76 -23.15 13.91
CA PHE A 108 44.51 -22.63 13.37
C PHE A 108 44.41 -22.86 11.85
N GLN A 109 45.46 -22.54 11.10
CA GLN A 109 45.54 -22.79 9.66
C GLN A 109 45.37 -24.28 9.34
N LYS A 110 45.93 -25.17 10.17
CA LYS A 110 45.80 -26.62 9.97
C LYS A 110 44.36 -27.11 10.13
N ILE A 111 43.59 -26.56 11.07
CA ILE A 111 42.19 -26.99 11.30
C ILE A 111 41.22 -26.40 10.28
N THR A 112 41.56 -25.27 9.64
CA THR A 112 40.72 -24.59 8.64
C THR A 112 41.16 -24.82 7.19
N LYS A 113 42.27 -25.53 6.95
CA LYS A 113 42.83 -25.78 5.60
C LYS A 113 41.80 -26.27 4.56
N ASP A 114 40.92 -27.18 4.96
CA ASP A 114 39.95 -27.82 4.07
C ASP A 114 38.56 -27.16 4.15
N ALA A 115 38.51 -25.88 4.55
CA ALA A 115 37.29 -25.09 4.59
C ALA A 115 36.75 -24.82 3.18
N GLY A 116 37.63 -24.42 2.25
CA GLY A 116 37.23 -23.94 0.91
C GLY A 116 36.79 -22.46 0.90
N TYR A 117 36.91 -21.76 2.03
CA TYR A 117 36.59 -20.34 2.20
C TYR A 117 37.59 -19.69 3.18
N PRO A 118 37.78 -18.36 3.14
CA PRO A 118 38.62 -17.63 4.08
C PRO A 118 38.29 -17.91 5.54
N CYS A 119 39.32 -18.11 6.36
CA CYS A 119 39.20 -18.26 7.80
C CYS A 119 40.23 -17.40 8.52
N GLU A 120 39.79 -16.49 9.38
CA GLU A 120 40.67 -15.54 10.07
C GLU A 120 40.56 -15.65 11.59
N TRP A 121 41.68 -15.43 12.27
CA TRP A 121 41.70 -15.21 13.72
C TRP A 121 41.75 -13.71 13.99
N ARG A 122 40.65 -13.17 14.52
CA ARG A 122 40.49 -11.79 14.98
C ARG A 122 40.86 -11.72 16.46
N GLY A 123 42.14 -11.42 16.72
CA GLY A 123 42.75 -11.44 18.05
C GLY A 123 42.47 -10.20 18.90
N LEU A 124 43.19 -10.06 20.03
CA LEU A 124 43.07 -8.94 20.95
C LEU A 124 43.20 -7.58 20.24
N SER A 125 44.17 -7.45 19.34
CA SER A 125 44.39 -6.21 18.59
C SER A 125 43.16 -5.79 17.77
N HIS A 126 42.40 -6.75 17.24
CA HIS A 126 41.14 -6.47 16.53
C HIS A 126 40.03 -6.04 17.50
N CYS A 127 39.87 -6.74 18.61
CA CYS A 127 38.89 -6.41 19.65
C CYS A 127 39.13 -5.01 20.23
N GLU A 128 40.39 -4.62 20.47
CA GLU A 128 40.75 -3.28 20.94
C GLU A 128 40.46 -2.20 19.90
N GLY A 129 40.67 -2.50 18.61
CA GLY A 129 40.29 -1.61 17.51
C GLY A 129 38.79 -1.31 17.50
N LEU A 130 37.94 -2.31 17.76
CA LEU A 130 36.49 -2.12 17.86
C LEU A 130 36.09 -1.31 19.09
N VAL A 131 36.72 -1.55 20.24
CA VAL A 131 36.52 -0.74 21.46
C VAL A 131 36.88 0.72 21.22
N ALA A 132 37.98 0.99 20.51
CA ALA A 132 38.38 2.35 20.18
C ALA A 132 37.41 3.03 19.20
N LYS A 133 36.82 2.26 18.28
CA LYS A 133 35.86 2.74 17.28
C LYS A 133 34.46 2.96 17.84
N TYR A 134 34.04 2.16 18.82
CA TYR A 134 32.71 2.17 19.42
C TYR A 134 32.74 2.33 20.95
N PRO A 135 33.35 3.41 21.48
CA PRO A 135 33.47 3.61 22.92
C PRO A 135 32.09 3.73 23.61
N GLU A 136 31.05 4.17 22.89
CA GLU A 136 29.69 4.30 23.42
C GLU A 136 29.07 2.96 23.80
N VAL A 137 29.41 1.88 23.08
CA VAL A 137 28.94 0.53 23.40
C VAL A 137 29.55 0.07 24.73
N VAL A 138 30.83 0.35 24.95
CA VAL A 138 31.55 -0.01 26.18
C VAL A 138 30.96 0.73 27.38
N ASP A 139 30.77 2.04 27.25
CA ASP A 139 30.19 2.87 28.32
C ASP A 139 28.77 2.41 28.68
N TYR A 140 27.96 2.07 27.67
CA TYR A 140 26.58 1.62 27.86
C TYR A 140 26.49 0.33 28.68
N TYR A 141 27.28 -0.70 28.34
CA TYR A 141 27.17 -2.03 28.97
C TYR A 141 27.99 -2.20 30.25
N LEU A 142 29.04 -1.39 30.50
CA LEU A 142 29.99 -1.63 31.61
C LEU A 142 29.99 -0.58 32.72
N GLN A 143 29.43 0.62 32.53
CA GLN A 143 29.61 1.74 33.46
C GLN A 143 28.29 2.47 33.80
N ASP A 144 27.19 1.79 34.13
CA ASP A 144 25.89 2.45 34.42
C ASP A 144 25.46 3.45 33.31
N GLY A 145 25.92 3.21 32.08
CA GLY A 145 25.81 4.16 30.97
C GLY A 145 24.38 4.31 30.48
N ALA A 146 23.56 3.27 30.64
CA ALA A 146 22.13 3.31 30.33
C ALA A 146 21.39 4.37 31.19
N ASP A 147 21.63 4.38 32.50
CA ASP A 147 20.99 5.33 33.44
C ASP A 147 21.52 6.75 33.24
N ARG A 148 22.83 6.89 33.03
CA ARG A 148 23.46 8.19 32.73
C ARG A 148 23.05 8.74 31.37
N LEU A 149 22.80 7.90 30.37
CA LEU A 149 22.28 8.31 29.07
C LEU A 149 20.86 8.88 29.20
N ALA A 150 19.99 8.20 29.94
CA ALA A 150 18.62 8.65 30.18
C ALA A 150 18.57 9.99 30.96
N GLU A 151 19.50 10.22 31.89
CA GLU A 151 19.63 11.48 32.62
C GLU A 151 20.26 12.60 31.78
N THR A 152 21.33 12.30 31.04
CA THR A 152 22.04 13.28 30.20
C THR A 152 21.16 13.75 29.04
N MET A 153 20.37 12.87 28.43
CA MET A 153 19.40 13.25 27.40
C MET A 153 18.33 14.22 27.93
N ARG A 154 17.88 14.05 29.19
CA ARG A 154 16.96 15.00 29.84
C ARG A 154 17.60 16.37 30.08
N GLN A 155 18.89 16.41 30.43
CA GLN A 155 19.61 17.66 30.72
C GLN A 155 20.05 18.42 29.46
N LEU A 156 20.34 17.71 28.35
CA LEU A 156 20.78 18.33 27.10
C LEU A 156 19.68 19.14 26.40
N ILE A 157 18.41 18.78 26.63
CA ILE A 157 17.23 19.55 26.17
C ILE A 157 17.12 20.87 26.95
N GLY A 158 17.56 20.92 28.21
CA GLY A 158 17.57 22.14 29.02
C GLY A 158 18.77 23.06 28.78
N LEU A 159 19.88 22.54 28.23
CA LEU A 159 21.13 23.27 28.02
C LEU A 159 21.28 23.92 26.64
N LEU A 160 20.32 23.73 25.73
CA LEU A 160 20.19 24.54 24.51
C LEU A 160 19.64 25.94 24.83
N GLY A 161 20.29 26.61 25.78
CA GLY A 161 20.16 28.03 25.97
C GLY A 161 20.68 28.72 24.72
N ILE A 162 19.75 29.28 23.94
CA ILE A 162 19.99 30.30 22.91
C ILE A 162 20.51 31.61 23.57
N GLU A 163 20.88 31.60 24.85
CA GLU A 163 21.28 32.79 25.61
C GLU A 163 22.65 33.37 25.24
N ASN A 164 23.49 32.67 24.48
CA ASN A 164 24.86 33.13 24.18
C ASN A 164 25.08 33.74 22.78
N GLN A 165 24.05 34.33 22.17
CA GLN A 165 24.25 35.26 21.03
C GLN A 165 23.72 36.68 21.26
N ALA A 166 23.27 37.03 22.47
CA ALA A 166 22.85 38.38 22.84
C ALA A 166 24.02 39.40 22.97
N SER A 167 25.17 39.15 22.34
CA SER A 167 26.34 40.05 22.36
C SER A 167 26.72 40.62 21.00
N LYS A 168 25.90 40.45 19.96
CA LYS A 168 26.00 41.23 18.71
C LYS A 168 24.79 42.16 18.59
N PRO A 169 24.99 43.42 18.18
CA PRO A 169 23.88 44.36 18.04
C PRO A 169 22.96 43.91 16.90
N ALA A 170 21.67 43.71 17.20
CA ALA A 170 20.49 43.75 16.34
C ALA A 170 20.59 43.32 14.84
N ASP A 171 21.49 42.42 14.48
CA ASP A 171 21.44 41.72 13.19
C ASP A 171 20.48 40.54 13.32
N LEU A 172 19.51 40.48 12.40
CA LEU A 172 18.53 39.39 12.30
C LEU A 172 19.28 38.04 12.24
N LEU A 173 18.97 37.13 13.17
CA LEU A 173 19.49 35.76 13.17
C LEU A 173 19.17 35.09 11.83
N LYS A 174 20.18 34.63 11.10
CA LYS A 174 20.01 33.93 9.83
C LYS A 174 20.05 32.42 10.06
N PRO A 175 19.41 31.60 9.20
CA PRO A 175 19.50 30.13 9.30
C PRO A 175 20.93 29.60 9.37
N ALA A 176 21.86 30.19 8.59
CA ALA A 176 23.26 29.80 8.58
C ALA A 176 23.97 29.97 9.95
N ASP A 177 23.48 30.90 10.79
CA ASP A 177 24.09 31.18 12.10
C ASP A 177 23.80 30.07 13.13
N VAL A 178 22.78 29.22 12.89
CA VAL A 178 22.36 28.14 13.79
C VAL A 178 22.75 26.73 13.32
N GLU A 179 23.21 26.56 12.07
CA GLU A 179 23.58 25.26 11.50
C GLU A 179 24.59 24.48 12.38
N SER A 180 25.63 25.18 12.85
CA SER A 180 26.65 24.58 13.73
C SER A 180 26.04 24.07 15.06
N ASN A 181 25.07 24.80 15.61
CA ASN A 181 24.42 24.42 16.86
C ASN A 181 23.48 23.23 16.67
N LEU A 182 22.72 23.20 15.56
CA LEU A 182 21.88 22.07 15.20
C LEU A 182 22.70 20.80 14.97
N SER A 183 23.84 20.91 14.29
CA SER A 183 24.77 19.80 14.09
C SER A 183 25.35 19.28 15.42
N LYS A 184 25.74 20.17 16.34
CA LYS A 184 26.22 19.78 17.68
C LYS A 184 25.13 19.10 18.50
N LEU A 185 23.89 19.58 18.41
CA LEU A 185 22.75 18.95 19.07
C LEU A 185 22.51 17.54 18.53
N HIS A 186 22.48 17.39 17.21
CA HIS A 186 22.35 16.09 16.56
C HIS A 186 23.46 15.12 17.01
N ALA A 187 24.71 15.58 17.01
CA ALA A 187 25.83 14.78 17.48
C ALA A 187 25.69 14.38 18.97
N ALA A 188 25.25 15.30 19.82
CA ALA A 188 25.08 15.04 21.24
C ALA A 188 23.98 14.00 21.51
N LEU A 189 22.82 14.12 20.85
CA LEU A 189 21.71 13.15 20.92
C LEU A 189 22.17 11.74 20.51
N ASN A 190 23.08 11.66 19.55
CA ASN A 190 23.53 10.41 18.93
C ASN A 190 24.86 9.88 19.45
N SER A 191 25.46 10.53 20.45
CA SER A 191 26.82 10.21 20.91
C SER A 191 26.92 8.95 21.78
N ARG A 192 25.80 8.50 22.36
CA ARG A 192 25.80 7.56 23.48
C ARG A 192 24.91 6.34 23.31
N ASP A 193 23.85 6.42 22.51
CA ASP A 193 22.93 5.30 22.31
C ASP A 193 23.50 4.33 21.26
N PRO A 194 23.85 3.09 21.65
CA PRO A 194 24.41 2.14 20.70
C PRO A 194 23.34 1.51 19.79
N HIS A 195 22.06 1.55 20.19
CA HIS A 195 20.96 0.88 19.50
C HIS A 195 20.16 1.81 18.59
N TYR A 196 19.99 3.07 18.99
CA TYR A 196 19.13 4.02 18.31
C TYR A 196 19.85 5.28 17.85
N ARG A 197 19.37 5.86 16.76
CA ARG A 197 19.76 7.17 16.24
C ARG A 197 18.52 8.05 16.16
N TYR A 198 18.69 9.32 16.52
CA TYR A 198 17.63 10.31 16.56
C TYR A 198 17.92 11.42 15.54
N ASP A 199 17.03 11.58 14.58
CA ASP A 199 17.02 12.73 13.69
C ASP A 199 15.82 13.62 14.08
N PHE A 200 15.89 14.92 13.79
CA PHE A 200 14.79 15.84 14.12
C PHE A 200 14.58 16.91 13.05
N SER A 201 13.34 17.39 12.95
CA SER A 201 12.93 18.53 12.13
C SER A 201 12.01 19.47 12.91
N VAL A 202 11.92 20.72 12.46
CA VAL A 202 10.98 21.71 12.97
C VAL A 202 10.25 22.33 11.79
N ASP A 203 8.91 22.26 11.83
CA ASP A 203 8.02 22.61 10.72
C ASP A 203 6.97 23.64 11.19
N ALA A 204 6.60 24.58 10.33
CA ALA A 204 5.62 25.62 10.67
C ALA A 204 4.17 25.10 10.66
N SER A 205 3.92 24.05 9.88
CA SER A 205 2.64 23.36 9.77
C SER A 205 2.78 21.91 10.23
N ASN A 206 1.66 21.26 10.53
CA ASN A 206 1.66 19.86 10.93
C ASN A 206 2.25 18.99 9.78
N PRO A 207 3.42 18.37 9.97
CA PRO A 207 4.02 17.57 8.92
C PRO A 207 3.21 16.29 8.70
N ALA A 208 3.28 15.74 7.48
CA ALA A 208 2.75 14.42 7.21
C ALA A 208 3.50 13.36 8.05
N THR A 209 2.80 12.29 8.42
CA THR A 209 3.44 11.14 9.06
C THR A 209 4.56 10.60 8.16
N PRO A 210 5.79 10.40 8.68
CA PRO A 210 6.88 9.84 7.90
C PRO A 210 6.51 8.48 7.31
N GLY A 211 6.84 8.28 6.03
CA GLY A 211 6.68 6.99 5.37
C GLY A 211 7.70 5.95 5.84
N ALA A 212 7.63 4.75 5.29
CA ALA A 212 8.62 3.70 5.55
C ALA A 212 10.01 4.12 5.07
N GLU A 213 10.96 4.21 5.99
CA GLU A 213 12.38 4.46 5.71
C GLU A 213 13.22 3.30 6.29
N PRO A 214 14.33 2.90 5.64
CA PRO A 214 15.19 1.85 6.17
C PRO A 214 15.59 2.12 7.62
N PHE A 215 15.36 1.13 8.49
CA PHE A 215 15.63 1.18 9.93
C PHE A 215 14.82 2.21 10.74
N LEU A 216 13.88 2.97 10.16
CA LEU A 216 12.98 3.82 10.95
C LEU A 216 12.07 2.93 11.79
N VAL A 217 12.09 3.11 13.11
CA VAL A 217 11.27 2.30 14.04
C VAL A 217 10.11 3.09 14.63
N ALA A 218 10.24 4.41 14.75
CA ALA A 218 9.18 5.29 15.25
C ALA A 218 9.43 6.74 14.83
N ALA A 219 8.36 7.54 14.79
CA ALA A 219 8.41 8.98 14.67
C ALA A 219 7.46 9.64 15.67
N VAL A 220 7.91 10.73 16.30
CA VAL A 220 7.14 11.49 17.28
C VAL A 220 7.00 12.91 16.80
N ILE A 221 5.76 13.34 16.53
CA ILE A 221 5.42 14.68 16.06
C ILE A 221 4.69 15.39 17.21
N ARG A 222 5.20 16.55 17.65
CA ARG A 222 4.62 17.33 18.76
C ARG A 222 4.47 18.80 18.38
N GLN A 223 3.27 19.33 18.56
CA GLN A 223 3.05 20.77 18.48
C GLN A 223 3.65 21.48 19.70
N GLN A 224 4.33 22.59 19.47
CA GLN A 224 4.89 23.46 20.49
C GLN A 224 3.91 24.60 20.82
N ALA A 225 4.09 25.25 21.96
CA ALA A 225 3.21 26.32 22.43
C ALA A 225 3.06 27.49 21.44
N GLU A 226 4.10 27.74 20.63
CA GLU A 226 4.13 28.82 19.62
C GLU A 226 3.58 28.40 18.25
N GLY A 227 3.01 27.19 18.14
CA GLY A 227 2.35 26.67 16.94
C GLY A 227 3.25 25.89 15.96
N SER A 228 4.57 25.92 16.16
CA SER A 228 5.52 25.09 15.41
C SER A 228 5.39 23.61 15.78
N TRP A 229 5.86 22.74 14.90
CA TRP A 229 5.83 21.29 15.06
C TRP A 229 7.24 20.76 15.11
N VAL A 230 7.55 19.91 16.10
CA VAL A 230 8.84 19.24 16.21
C VAL A 230 8.64 17.76 15.93
N THR A 231 9.40 17.23 14.98
CA THR A 231 9.42 15.81 14.65
C THR A 231 10.72 15.20 15.13
N PHE A 232 10.66 14.11 15.89
CA PHE A 232 11.79 13.22 16.14
C PHE A 232 11.59 11.90 15.39
N LYS A 233 12.55 11.52 14.55
CA LYS A 233 12.61 10.20 13.92
C LYS A 233 13.61 9.33 14.67
N ILE A 234 13.20 8.11 15.00
CA ILE A 234 14.00 7.15 15.75
C ILE A 234 14.35 6.01 14.79
N PHE A 235 15.64 5.83 14.54
CA PHE A 235 16.17 4.78 13.68
C PHE A 235 16.90 3.73 14.51
N ALA A 236 16.63 2.45 14.24
CA ALA A 236 17.53 1.38 14.67
C ALA A 236 18.88 1.54 13.98
N ARG A 237 19.98 1.33 14.70
CA ARG A 237 21.33 1.33 14.10
C ARG A 237 21.72 -0.02 13.50
N MET A 238 20.99 -1.06 13.83
CA MET A 238 21.18 -2.44 13.37
C MET A 238 19.88 -3.22 13.54
N VAL A 239 19.72 -4.32 12.79
CA VAL A 239 18.54 -5.20 12.86
C VAL A 239 18.33 -5.75 14.28
N GLU A 240 19.41 -5.98 15.03
CA GLU A 240 19.37 -6.48 16.40
C GLU A 240 18.94 -5.45 17.46
N SER A 241 18.85 -4.16 17.11
CA SER A 241 18.48 -3.12 18.09
C SER A 241 17.15 -3.40 18.78
N LEU A 242 16.14 -3.84 18.03
CA LEU A 242 14.80 -4.12 18.56
C LEU A 242 14.74 -5.38 19.43
N LYS A 243 15.71 -6.30 19.31
CA LYS A 243 15.78 -7.50 20.17
C LYS A 243 16.55 -7.23 21.46
N GLU A 244 17.62 -6.44 21.37
CA GLU A 244 18.49 -6.14 22.51
C GLU A 244 17.92 -5.02 23.38
N ARG A 245 17.18 -4.10 22.76
CA ARG A 245 16.45 -3.03 23.45
C ARG A 245 15.07 -2.88 22.81
N GLU A 246 14.16 -3.76 23.21
CA GLU A 246 12.76 -3.73 22.78
C GLU A 246 12.12 -2.36 23.03
N ILE A 247 11.08 -2.04 22.26
CA ILE A 247 10.22 -0.86 22.44
C ILE A 247 8.87 -1.36 22.95
N PRO A 248 8.63 -1.35 24.28
CA PRO A 248 7.37 -1.81 24.85
C PRO A 248 6.21 -0.91 24.41
N ILE A 249 5.18 -1.53 23.84
CA ILE A 249 3.91 -0.88 23.50
C ILE A 249 2.80 -1.63 24.23
N LYS A 250 2.03 -0.90 25.05
CA LYS A 250 0.87 -1.43 25.76
C LYS A 250 -0.35 -0.62 25.36
N ILE A 251 -1.33 -1.29 24.77
CA ILE A 251 -2.60 -0.68 24.36
C ILE A 251 -3.72 -1.48 24.98
N ASN A 252 -4.65 -0.79 25.63
CA ASN A 252 -5.85 -1.33 26.23
C ASN A 252 -7.05 -0.73 25.50
N VAL A 253 -7.89 -1.61 24.96
CA VAL A 253 -9.19 -1.24 24.37
C VAL A 253 -10.28 -1.84 25.23
N GLN A 254 -11.21 -1.00 25.69
CA GLN A 254 -12.42 -1.42 26.40
C GLN A 254 -13.62 -0.99 25.57
N ALA A 255 -14.50 -1.93 25.24
CA ALA A 255 -15.71 -1.69 24.46
C ALA A 255 -16.89 -2.45 25.07
N ALA A 256 -18.10 -1.98 24.78
CA ALA A 256 -19.33 -2.70 25.14
C ALA A 256 -19.40 -4.05 24.40
N SER A 257 -19.90 -5.08 25.08
CA SER A 257 -20.10 -6.39 24.46
C SER A 257 -21.22 -6.33 23.41
N GLY A 258 -21.03 -7.01 22.29
CA GLY A 258 -21.87 -6.97 21.10
C GLY A 258 -21.65 -5.75 20.20
N GLY A 259 -20.73 -4.86 20.56
CA GLY A 259 -20.43 -3.65 19.79
C GLY A 259 -19.56 -3.89 18.55
N GLU A 260 -19.49 -2.89 17.67
CA GLU A 260 -18.66 -2.94 16.46
C GLU A 260 -17.16 -3.13 16.77
N ALA A 261 -16.67 -2.46 17.83
CA ALA A 261 -15.27 -2.58 18.24
C ALA A 261 -14.89 -4.00 18.70
N GLU A 262 -15.78 -4.72 19.39
CA GLU A 262 -15.54 -6.12 19.76
C GLU A 262 -15.42 -6.99 18.50
N LYS A 263 -16.33 -6.82 17.54
CA LYS A 263 -16.30 -7.55 16.27
C LYS A 263 -15.03 -7.28 15.46
N LEU A 264 -14.57 -6.03 15.38
CA LEU A 264 -13.32 -5.67 14.72
C LEU A 264 -12.10 -6.34 15.37
N LEU A 265 -12.05 -6.36 16.71
CA LEU A 265 -10.99 -7.03 17.45
C LEU A 265 -11.03 -8.55 17.29
N GLU A 266 -12.22 -9.15 17.25
CA GLU A 266 -12.40 -10.57 16.99
C GLU A 266 -11.99 -10.95 15.55
N ASP A 267 -12.44 -10.18 14.55
CA ASP A 267 -12.07 -10.38 13.15
C ASP A 267 -10.54 -10.24 12.95
N PHE A 268 -9.89 -9.31 13.65
CA PHE A 268 -8.43 -9.21 13.70
C PHE A 268 -7.78 -10.42 14.37
N ASN A 269 -8.25 -10.81 15.57
CA ASN A 269 -7.66 -11.91 16.33
C ASN A 269 -7.76 -13.26 15.59
N VAL A 270 -8.90 -13.51 14.94
CA VAL A 270 -9.20 -14.78 14.26
C VAL A 270 -8.66 -14.79 12.83
N TYR A 271 -8.95 -13.76 12.03
CA TYR A 271 -8.65 -13.74 10.60
C TYR A 271 -7.48 -12.82 10.21
N GLY A 272 -7.01 -11.95 11.12
CA GLY A 272 -5.94 -10.99 10.83
C GLY A 272 -6.42 -9.78 10.03
N MET A 273 -7.71 -9.48 10.05
CA MET A 273 -8.28 -8.34 9.33
C MET A 273 -7.76 -7.02 9.92
N PRO A 274 -7.30 -6.07 9.07
CA PRO A 274 -6.90 -4.76 9.55
C PRO A 274 -8.12 -4.02 10.13
N PHE A 275 -7.89 -3.19 11.14
CA PHE A 275 -8.97 -2.46 11.80
C PHE A 275 -8.54 -1.07 12.25
N SER A 276 -9.53 -0.20 12.45
CA SER A 276 -9.38 1.11 13.07
C SER A 276 -10.44 1.29 14.14
N ILE A 277 -10.05 1.64 15.36
CA ILE A 277 -10.94 1.93 16.48
C ILE A 277 -10.62 3.31 17.02
N THR A 278 -11.58 4.22 16.95
CA THR A 278 -11.49 5.56 17.53
C THR A 278 -12.20 5.60 18.87
N ALA A 279 -11.56 6.17 19.89
CA ALA A 279 -12.17 6.34 21.20
C ALA A 279 -13.45 7.19 21.11
N SER A 280 -14.49 6.74 21.82
CA SER A 280 -15.82 7.35 21.87
C SER A 280 -16.40 7.19 23.28
N GLU A 281 -17.65 7.62 23.50
CA GLU A 281 -18.33 7.41 24.79
C GLU A 281 -18.49 5.91 25.14
N GLU A 282 -18.58 5.04 24.14
CA GLU A 282 -18.79 3.60 24.30
C GLU A 282 -17.49 2.76 24.20
N VAL A 283 -16.40 3.38 23.74
CA VAL A 283 -15.12 2.71 23.50
C VAL A 283 -13.98 3.53 24.11
N ALA A 284 -13.34 2.99 25.15
CA ALA A 284 -12.16 3.58 25.75
C ALA A 284 -10.89 2.98 25.15
N VAL A 285 -9.99 3.83 24.64
CA VAL A 285 -8.67 3.44 24.13
C VAL A 285 -7.61 4.15 24.99
N SER A 286 -6.76 3.38 25.65
CA SER A 286 -5.71 3.92 26.52
C SER A 286 -4.44 3.08 26.40
N GLY A 287 -3.30 3.61 26.82
CA GLY A 287 -2.06 2.87 26.72
C GLY A 287 -0.82 3.66 27.08
N SER A 288 0.32 3.02 26.88
CA SER A 288 1.63 3.63 27.01
C SER A 288 2.59 3.07 25.97
N ILE A 289 3.44 3.95 25.46
CA ILE A 289 4.52 3.61 24.52
C ILE A 289 5.82 4.08 25.16
N ASP A 290 6.76 3.15 25.37
CA ASP A 290 8.07 3.46 25.94
C ASP A 290 9.12 3.61 24.83
N LEU A 291 9.05 4.74 24.12
CA LEU A 291 10.00 5.07 23.05
C LEU A 291 11.35 5.51 23.64
N PRO A 292 12.47 5.12 22.99
CA PRO A 292 13.79 5.47 23.48
C PRO A 292 14.03 6.99 23.43
N GLY A 293 14.98 7.47 24.23
CA GLY A 293 15.28 8.90 24.35
C GLY A 293 14.28 9.71 25.19
N GLY A 294 13.40 9.05 25.96
CA GLY A 294 12.36 9.72 26.75
C GLY A 294 11.24 10.31 25.89
N LEU A 295 11.11 9.83 24.65
CA LEU A 295 10.10 10.26 23.69
C LEU A 295 8.78 9.50 23.85
N GLY A 296 8.73 8.53 24.77
CA GLY A 296 7.53 7.80 25.13
C GLY A 296 6.41 8.68 25.67
N ALA A 297 5.21 8.11 25.72
CA ALA A 297 4.02 8.79 26.21
C ALA A 297 2.98 7.78 26.73
N SER A 298 2.16 8.24 27.67
CA SER A 298 0.89 7.59 28.01
C SER A 298 -0.26 8.37 27.42
N PHE A 299 -1.32 7.68 27.03
CA PHE A 299 -2.52 8.28 26.44
C PHE A 299 -3.79 7.63 27.01
N SER A 300 -4.86 8.41 27.08
CA SER A 300 -6.18 8.00 27.59
C SER A 300 -7.29 8.08 26.55
N SER A 301 -6.96 8.50 25.33
CA SER A 301 -7.87 8.57 24.17
C SER A 301 -7.04 8.59 22.89
N GLY A 302 -7.65 8.22 21.76
CA GLY A 302 -7.00 8.24 20.44
C GLY A 302 -7.68 7.31 19.45
N THR A 303 -7.02 7.13 18.30
CA THR A 303 -7.41 6.11 17.30
C THR A 303 -6.33 5.03 17.24
N LEU A 304 -6.73 3.78 17.45
CA LEU A 304 -5.90 2.61 17.23
C LEU A 304 -6.14 2.09 15.82
N TYR A 305 -5.10 2.10 14.99
CA TYR A 305 -5.11 1.44 13.69
C TYR A 305 -4.09 0.31 13.68
N VAL A 306 -4.51 -0.88 13.25
CA VAL A 306 -3.61 -2.00 12.98
C VAL A 306 -3.78 -2.40 11.53
N GLY A 307 -2.71 -2.19 10.76
CA GLY A 307 -2.66 -2.48 9.33
C GLY A 307 -1.97 -3.81 9.01
N PRO A 308 -1.90 -4.18 7.72
CA PRO A 308 -1.18 -5.35 7.26
C PRO A 308 0.33 -5.23 7.51
N VAL A 309 1.00 -6.37 7.66
CA VAL A 309 2.47 -6.44 7.72
C VAL A 309 3.04 -6.35 6.30
N GLU A 310 4.09 -5.55 6.12
CA GLU A 310 4.78 -5.44 4.82
C GLU A 310 5.52 -6.73 4.45
N GLY A 311 5.70 -6.98 3.14
CA GLY A 311 6.52 -8.08 2.61
C GLY A 311 5.78 -9.38 2.29
N GLY A 312 4.46 -9.41 2.44
CA GLY A 312 3.64 -10.50 1.91
C GLY A 312 3.69 -10.56 0.37
N LYS A 313 3.47 -11.75 -0.20
CA LYS A 313 3.41 -11.92 -1.66
C LYS A 313 1.97 -11.79 -2.15
N SER A 314 1.70 -10.75 -2.91
CA SER A 314 0.47 -10.62 -3.69
C SER A 314 0.38 -11.72 -4.75
N TYR A 315 -0.83 -12.08 -5.15
CA TYR A 315 -1.08 -13.14 -6.13
C TYR A 315 -2.34 -12.83 -6.94
N ASP A 316 -2.51 -13.52 -8.06
CA ASP A 316 -3.70 -13.38 -8.89
C ASP A 316 -4.67 -14.54 -8.64
N LEU A 317 -5.95 -14.23 -8.51
CA LEU A 317 -7.01 -15.22 -8.33
C LEU A 317 -8.06 -15.07 -9.43
N ARG A 318 -8.27 -16.11 -10.23
CA ARG A 318 -9.31 -16.11 -11.26
C ARG A 318 -10.61 -16.67 -10.70
N MET A 319 -11.69 -15.90 -10.81
CA MET A 319 -13.06 -16.35 -10.54
C MET A 319 -13.76 -16.66 -11.86
N GLN A 320 -14.53 -17.75 -11.87
CA GLN A 320 -15.39 -18.15 -12.97
C GLN A 320 -16.81 -18.31 -12.47
N ILE A 321 -17.77 -17.78 -13.24
CA ILE A 321 -19.19 -18.03 -13.07
C ILE A 321 -19.63 -19.02 -14.14
N LEU A 322 -20.35 -20.04 -13.72
CA LEU A 322 -20.74 -21.18 -14.52
C LEU A 322 -22.27 -21.32 -14.46
N ASP A 323 -22.87 -21.85 -15.52
CA ASP A 323 -24.28 -22.23 -15.48
C ASP A 323 -24.50 -23.54 -14.69
N ASP A 324 -25.74 -24.02 -14.65
CA ASP A 324 -26.11 -25.27 -13.96
C ASP A 324 -25.43 -26.53 -14.56
N ASN A 325 -25.01 -26.45 -15.82
CA ASN A 325 -24.29 -27.49 -16.58
C ASN A 325 -22.76 -27.33 -16.55
N ASP A 326 -22.23 -26.45 -15.70
CA ASP A 326 -20.81 -26.12 -15.61
C ASP A 326 -20.22 -25.50 -16.89
N ALA A 327 -21.04 -24.88 -17.75
CA ALA A 327 -20.58 -24.08 -18.88
C ALA A 327 -20.20 -22.66 -18.41
N LEU A 328 -19.10 -22.11 -18.95
CA LEU A 328 -18.61 -20.80 -18.57
C LEU A 328 -19.55 -19.68 -19.04
N ILE A 329 -20.02 -18.87 -18.09
CA ILE A 329 -20.78 -17.64 -18.34
C ILE A 329 -19.82 -16.45 -18.39
N ASP A 330 -19.12 -16.20 -17.27
CA ASP A 330 -18.24 -15.04 -17.12
C ASP A 330 -16.98 -15.40 -16.31
N SER A 331 -15.92 -14.60 -16.45
CA SER A 331 -14.69 -14.75 -15.66
C SER A 331 -13.94 -13.44 -15.48
N VAL A 332 -13.35 -13.27 -14.30
CA VAL A 332 -12.48 -12.13 -13.95
C VAL A 332 -11.25 -12.60 -13.19
N VAL A 333 -10.22 -11.77 -13.17
CA VAL A 333 -9.00 -11.97 -12.37
C VAL A 333 -8.92 -10.87 -11.32
N PHE A 334 -8.81 -11.29 -10.06
CA PHE A 334 -8.53 -10.42 -8.93
C PHE A 334 -7.03 -10.34 -8.68
N GLY A 335 -6.52 -9.11 -8.56
CA GLY A 335 -5.24 -8.87 -7.90
C GLY A 335 -5.46 -8.95 -6.40
N MET A 336 -4.93 -10.00 -5.77
CA MET A 336 -5.11 -10.28 -4.35
C MET A 336 -3.93 -9.76 -3.53
N GLU A 337 -4.26 -9.14 -2.41
CA GLU A 337 -3.29 -8.82 -1.38
C GLU A 337 -2.79 -10.10 -0.67
N PRO A 338 -1.63 -10.06 0.00
CA PRO A 338 -1.13 -11.19 0.77
C PRO A 338 -2.16 -11.72 1.76
N VAL A 339 -2.24 -13.04 1.90
CA VAL A 339 -3.15 -13.66 2.87
C VAL A 339 -2.75 -13.29 4.29
N ALA A 340 -3.70 -12.74 5.03
CA ALA A 340 -3.56 -12.46 6.45
C ALA A 340 -4.02 -13.65 7.30
N PHE A 341 -3.37 -13.82 8.46
CA PHE A 341 -3.74 -14.80 9.46
C PHE A 341 -3.89 -14.10 10.80
N GLY A 342 -4.93 -14.46 11.55
CA GLY A 342 -5.13 -13.93 12.90
C GLY A 342 -4.06 -14.42 13.89
N LEU A 343 -3.99 -13.74 15.02
CA LEU A 343 -3.12 -14.12 16.14
C LEU A 343 -3.47 -15.51 16.68
N SER A 344 -4.75 -15.89 16.69
CA SER A 344 -5.18 -17.24 17.11
C SER A 344 -4.78 -18.34 16.14
N ARG A 345 -4.43 -17.99 14.89
CA ARG A 345 -4.13 -18.92 13.78
C ARG A 345 -5.31 -19.82 13.40
N GLU A 346 -6.53 -19.46 13.77
CA GLU A 346 -7.75 -20.24 13.47
C GLU A 346 -8.43 -19.83 12.16
N GLY A 347 -8.18 -18.60 11.68
CA GLY A 347 -8.76 -18.06 10.47
C GLY A 347 -7.73 -17.47 9.51
N ALA A 348 -8.15 -17.33 8.26
CA ALA A 348 -7.42 -16.62 7.22
C ALA A 348 -8.33 -15.60 6.52
N PHE A 349 -7.75 -14.46 6.14
CA PHE A 349 -8.39 -13.42 5.36
C PHE A 349 -7.61 -13.16 4.08
N ALA A 350 -8.31 -13.08 2.96
CA ALA A 350 -7.78 -12.62 1.69
C ALA A 350 -8.73 -11.58 1.09
N HIS A 351 -8.18 -10.56 0.47
CA HIS A 351 -8.97 -9.56 -0.23
C HIS A 351 -8.25 -9.09 -1.48
N GLY A 352 -9.00 -8.53 -2.42
CA GLY A 352 -8.46 -8.06 -3.68
C GLY A 352 -9.47 -7.26 -4.46
N VAL A 353 -9.00 -6.75 -5.59
CA VAL A 353 -9.81 -5.99 -6.55
C VAL A 353 -9.58 -6.60 -7.93
N GLU A 354 -10.64 -6.71 -8.72
CA GLU A 354 -10.51 -7.16 -10.10
C GLU A 354 -9.75 -6.12 -10.94
N GLN A 355 -9.08 -6.57 -12.00
CA GLN A 355 -8.14 -5.74 -12.78
C GLN A 355 -8.72 -4.44 -13.34
N GLY A 356 -10.02 -4.39 -13.64
CA GLY A 356 -10.75 -3.19 -14.07
C GLY A 356 -11.23 -2.28 -12.95
N GLY A 357 -11.02 -2.64 -11.68
CA GLY A 357 -11.34 -1.83 -10.51
C GLY A 357 -12.81 -1.88 -10.06
N ALA A 358 -13.71 -2.53 -10.79
CA ALA A 358 -15.15 -2.44 -10.55
C ALA A 358 -15.66 -3.30 -9.40
N LEU A 359 -15.00 -4.44 -9.16
CA LEU A 359 -15.44 -5.47 -8.22
C LEU A 359 -14.34 -5.75 -7.19
N GLY A 360 -14.67 -5.58 -5.91
CA GLY A 360 -13.86 -6.02 -4.77
C GLY A 360 -14.31 -7.39 -4.28
N ILE A 361 -13.35 -8.18 -3.77
CA ILE A 361 -13.59 -9.47 -3.13
C ILE A 361 -12.96 -9.52 -1.74
N GLU A 362 -13.67 -10.12 -0.79
CA GLU A 362 -13.17 -10.53 0.52
C GLU A 362 -13.47 -12.01 0.72
N ILE A 363 -12.48 -12.77 1.17
CA ILE A 363 -12.59 -14.20 1.45
C ILE A 363 -12.15 -14.43 2.89
N ARG A 364 -13.07 -14.90 3.73
CA ARG A 364 -12.80 -15.36 5.10
C ARG A 364 -12.87 -16.87 5.15
N THR A 365 -11.84 -17.49 5.69
CA THR A 365 -11.78 -18.95 5.88
C THR A 365 -11.62 -19.26 7.35
N ASP A 366 -12.56 -20.00 7.91
CA ASP A 366 -12.39 -20.68 9.20
C ASP A 366 -11.68 -22.02 8.93
N LEU A 367 -10.47 -22.17 9.49
CA LEU A 367 -9.63 -23.33 9.21
C LEU A 367 -10.10 -24.59 9.95
N ALA A 368 -10.79 -24.44 11.09
CA ALA A 368 -11.29 -25.56 11.88
C ALA A 368 -12.55 -26.17 11.26
N SER A 369 -13.53 -25.33 10.92
CA SER A 369 -14.78 -25.76 10.28
C SER A 369 -14.67 -25.92 8.77
N ARG A 370 -13.60 -25.40 8.16
CA ARG A 370 -13.41 -25.27 6.70
C ARG A 370 -14.52 -24.47 6.02
N LYS A 371 -15.17 -23.59 6.76
CA LYS A 371 -16.21 -22.70 6.23
C LYS A 371 -15.54 -21.53 5.53
N VAL A 372 -15.92 -21.31 4.27
CA VAL A 372 -15.48 -20.16 3.47
C VAL A 372 -16.64 -19.20 3.31
N THR A 373 -16.39 -17.92 3.59
CA THR A 373 -17.33 -16.83 3.34
C THR A 373 -16.73 -15.90 2.30
N VAL A 374 -17.44 -15.69 1.20
CA VAL A 374 -17.03 -14.79 0.11
C VAL A 374 -17.97 -13.59 0.10
N THR A 375 -17.41 -12.39 0.16
CA THR A 375 -18.14 -11.13 0.02
C THR A 375 -17.68 -10.46 -1.26
N LEU A 376 -18.62 -10.05 -2.10
CA LEU A 376 -18.38 -9.23 -3.28
C LEU A 376 -18.94 -7.83 -3.06
N ARG A 377 -18.24 -6.80 -3.57
CA ARG A 377 -18.68 -5.39 -3.47
C ARG A 377 -18.40 -4.67 -4.77
N ILE A 378 -19.41 -3.98 -5.31
CA ILE A 378 -19.20 -3.00 -6.38
C ILE A 378 -18.48 -1.80 -5.79
N LYS A 379 -17.35 -1.44 -6.37
CA LYS A 379 -16.60 -0.24 -5.99
C LYS A 379 -17.17 0.99 -6.71
N ASP A 380 -16.74 2.18 -6.29
CA ASP A 380 -17.06 3.39 -7.05
C ASP A 380 -16.51 3.27 -8.47
N LEU A 381 -17.41 3.36 -9.45
CA LEU A 381 -17.08 3.25 -10.86
C LEU A 381 -16.65 4.59 -11.44
N SER A 382 -16.97 5.70 -10.77
CA SER A 382 -16.80 7.05 -11.26
C SER A 382 -15.33 7.33 -11.61
N GLY A 383 -15.10 7.84 -12.82
CA GLY A 383 -13.74 8.12 -13.31
C GLY A 383 -12.98 6.92 -13.89
N LEU A 384 -13.50 5.69 -13.75
CA LEU A 384 -12.89 4.50 -14.38
C LEU A 384 -13.23 4.46 -15.87
N ARG A 385 -12.48 3.66 -16.64
CA ARG A 385 -12.74 3.48 -18.09
C ARG A 385 -13.88 2.48 -18.30
N PRO A 386 -14.92 2.79 -19.10
CA PRO A 386 -16.06 1.91 -19.33
C PRO A 386 -15.68 0.48 -19.76
N ILE A 387 -14.70 0.34 -20.65
CA ILE A 387 -14.26 -0.98 -21.15
C ILE A 387 -13.60 -1.84 -20.07
N GLU A 388 -12.94 -1.23 -19.08
CA GLU A 388 -12.22 -1.96 -18.03
C GLU A 388 -13.17 -2.52 -16.99
N VAL A 389 -14.22 -1.78 -16.63
CA VAL A 389 -15.16 -2.18 -15.57
C VAL A 389 -16.15 -3.26 -15.99
N LEU A 390 -16.36 -3.45 -17.30
CA LEU A 390 -17.45 -4.28 -17.84
C LEU A 390 -17.36 -5.75 -17.39
N ALA A 391 -16.15 -6.34 -17.37
CA ALA A 391 -15.98 -7.73 -16.98
C ALA A 391 -16.33 -7.95 -15.50
N GLY A 392 -15.91 -7.04 -14.61
CA GLY A 392 -16.26 -7.04 -13.20
C GLY A 392 -17.77 -6.96 -12.96
N LEU A 393 -18.44 -6.06 -13.69
CA LEU A 393 -19.90 -5.88 -13.58
C LEU A 393 -20.67 -7.11 -14.06
N ARG A 394 -20.25 -7.75 -15.17
CA ARG A 394 -20.90 -8.98 -15.67
C ARG A 394 -20.75 -10.13 -14.69
N VAL A 395 -19.56 -10.35 -14.12
CA VAL A 395 -19.38 -11.36 -13.07
C VAL A 395 -20.27 -11.09 -11.87
N ALA A 396 -20.41 -9.84 -11.45
CA ALA A 396 -21.28 -9.47 -10.33
C ALA A 396 -22.77 -9.69 -10.66
N ASP A 397 -23.24 -9.30 -11.85
CA ASP A 397 -24.61 -9.53 -12.32
C ASP A 397 -24.92 -11.02 -12.45
N SER A 398 -23.94 -11.84 -12.86
CA SER A 398 -24.05 -13.30 -12.97
C SER A 398 -23.88 -14.03 -11.63
N PHE A 399 -23.52 -13.36 -10.53
CA PHE A 399 -23.30 -13.99 -9.22
C PHE A 399 -24.63 -14.21 -8.47
N HIS A 400 -25.42 -15.17 -8.93
CA HIS A 400 -26.67 -15.58 -8.29
C HIS A 400 -27.00 -17.05 -8.60
N SER A 401 -27.83 -17.68 -7.78
CA SER A 401 -28.43 -18.98 -8.11
C SER A 401 -29.35 -18.85 -9.36
N PRO A 402 -29.34 -19.80 -10.33
CA PRO A 402 -28.75 -21.14 -10.30
C PRO A 402 -27.31 -21.22 -10.81
N ASN A 403 -26.62 -20.10 -11.02
CA ASN A 403 -25.23 -20.12 -11.44
C ASN A 403 -24.33 -20.62 -10.30
N LYS A 404 -23.20 -21.20 -10.68
CA LYS A 404 -22.16 -21.70 -9.78
C LYS A 404 -20.91 -20.84 -9.91
N MET A 405 -20.05 -20.91 -8.90
CA MET A 405 -18.75 -20.23 -8.91
C MET A 405 -17.59 -21.21 -8.78
N ARG A 406 -16.42 -20.83 -9.31
CA ARG A 406 -15.17 -21.54 -9.10
C ARG A 406 -13.98 -20.59 -9.03
N PHE A 407 -13.01 -20.91 -8.17
CA PHE A 407 -11.69 -20.30 -8.16
C PHE A 407 -10.65 -21.12 -8.94
N ALA A 408 -9.72 -20.42 -9.58
CA ALA A 408 -8.58 -21.02 -10.26
C ALA A 408 -7.36 -20.10 -10.24
N GLU A 409 -6.21 -20.68 -10.53
CA GLU A 409 -5.01 -19.93 -10.89
C GLU A 409 -5.28 -19.03 -12.10
N ARG A 410 -4.52 -17.93 -12.22
CA ARG A 410 -4.62 -16.98 -13.33
C ARG A 410 -4.52 -17.65 -14.70
N TYR A 411 -3.58 -18.58 -14.85
CA TYR A 411 -3.31 -19.27 -16.09
C TYR A 411 -3.53 -20.78 -15.98
N GLY A 412 -3.78 -21.42 -17.13
CA GLY A 412 -3.94 -22.86 -17.23
C GLY A 412 -5.36 -23.36 -16.95
N PRO A 413 -5.56 -24.69 -16.95
CA PRO A 413 -6.87 -25.30 -16.75
C PRO A 413 -7.34 -25.11 -15.32
N ALA A 414 -8.60 -24.72 -15.18
CA ALA A 414 -9.23 -24.59 -13.89
C ALA A 414 -9.74 -25.98 -13.45
N LYS A 415 -9.08 -26.54 -12.42
CA LYS A 415 -9.26 -27.94 -11.96
C LYS A 415 -10.13 -28.09 -10.72
N HIS A 416 -10.39 -27.00 -10.00
CA HIS A 416 -11.25 -27.03 -8.82
C HIS A 416 -12.70 -27.38 -9.21
N ALA A 417 -13.46 -27.94 -8.27
CA ALA A 417 -14.90 -28.13 -8.45
C ALA A 417 -15.62 -26.77 -8.39
N SER A 418 -16.74 -26.67 -9.10
CA SER A 418 -17.67 -25.55 -8.92
C SER A 418 -18.41 -25.70 -7.58
N VAL A 419 -18.85 -24.57 -7.04
CA VAL A 419 -19.61 -24.47 -5.80
C VAL A 419 -20.87 -23.67 -6.08
N GLU A 420 -21.99 -24.12 -5.52
CA GLU A 420 -23.28 -23.44 -5.62
C GLU A 420 -23.22 -22.04 -5.00
N ILE A 421 -23.79 -21.05 -5.69
CA ILE A 421 -23.97 -19.71 -5.14
C ILE A 421 -25.26 -19.72 -4.30
N PRO A 422 -25.22 -19.35 -3.01
CA PRO A 422 -26.42 -19.26 -2.18
C PRO A 422 -27.49 -18.35 -2.83
N GLY A 423 -28.76 -18.71 -2.68
CA GLY A 423 -29.87 -18.02 -3.34
C GLY A 423 -30.05 -16.55 -2.95
N GLY A 424 -30.51 -15.74 -3.91
CA GLY A 424 -30.73 -14.30 -3.80
C GLY A 424 -29.96 -13.52 -4.86
N ALA A 425 -30.57 -12.48 -5.46
CA ALA A 425 -29.81 -11.54 -6.29
C ALA A 425 -28.99 -10.64 -5.38
N LEU A 426 -27.66 -10.67 -5.51
CA LEU A 426 -26.78 -9.75 -4.77
C LEU A 426 -26.76 -8.35 -5.40
N PHE A 427 -26.92 -8.27 -6.72
CA PHE A 427 -26.87 -7.02 -7.49
C PHE A 427 -27.93 -7.03 -8.60
N ASP A 428 -28.49 -5.86 -8.93
CA ASP A 428 -29.29 -5.62 -10.13
C ASP A 428 -28.55 -4.59 -10.99
N LEU A 429 -27.67 -5.07 -11.89
CA LEU A 429 -26.71 -4.22 -12.62
C LEU A 429 -27.05 -4.08 -14.10
N LYS A 430 -28.15 -4.68 -14.56
CA LYS A 430 -28.52 -4.72 -15.99
C LYS A 430 -28.53 -3.35 -16.64
N GLN A 431 -29.16 -2.37 -15.99
CA GLN A 431 -29.23 -1.00 -16.52
C GLN A 431 -27.87 -0.31 -16.54
N VAL A 432 -27.04 -0.55 -15.52
CA VAL A 432 -25.67 -0.02 -15.43
C VAL A 432 -24.82 -0.61 -16.55
N ILE A 433 -24.86 -1.93 -16.74
CA ILE A 433 -24.11 -2.64 -17.79
C ILE A 433 -24.51 -2.11 -19.18
N VAL A 434 -25.81 -1.96 -19.46
CA VAL A 434 -26.29 -1.42 -20.75
C VAL A 434 -25.77 -0.01 -20.99
N LEU A 435 -25.70 0.82 -19.95
CA LEU A 435 -25.17 2.18 -20.07
C LEU A 435 -23.64 2.19 -20.26
N ILE A 436 -22.91 1.33 -19.56
CA ILE A 436 -21.46 1.14 -19.77
C ILE A 436 -21.17 0.69 -21.20
N GLU A 437 -21.91 -0.28 -21.72
CA GLU A 437 -21.80 -0.75 -23.12
C GLU A 437 -22.12 0.37 -24.13
N ALA A 438 -23.04 1.28 -23.80
CA ALA A 438 -23.30 2.45 -24.61
C ALA A 438 -22.11 3.43 -24.61
N LEU A 439 -21.51 3.70 -23.45
CA LEU A 439 -20.31 4.55 -23.35
C LEU A 439 -19.12 3.95 -24.11
N ILE A 440 -18.93 2.63 -24.05
CA ILE A 440 -17.91 1.91 -24.83
C ILE A 440 -18.13 2.13 -26.32
N ALA A 441 -19.36 1.97 -26.81
CA ALA A 441 -19.67 2.16 -28.23
C ALA A 441 -19.47 3.61 -28.69
N ILE A 442 -19.66 4.60 -27.82
CA ILE A 442 -19.41 6.01 -28.15
C ILE A 442 -17.91 6.31 -28.21
N GLN A 443 -17.10 5.68 -27.34
CA GLN A 443 -15.64 5.88 -27.31
C GLN A 443 -14.97 5.58 -28.66
N ASP A 444 -15.49 4.64 -29.44
CA ASP A 444 -14.96 4.29 -30.76
C ASP A 444 -15.08 5.42 -31.81
N TYR A 445 -15.85 6.47 -31.50
CA TYR A 445 -16.15 7.60 -32.39
C TYR A 445 -15.57 8.93 -31.88
N THR A 446 -14.74 8.91 -30.84
CA THR A 446 -14.10 10.11 -30.29
C THR A 446 -12.70 9.82 -29.76
N ASP A 447 -11.79 10.78 -29.91
CA ASP A 447 -10.47 10.75 -29.27
C ASP A 447 -10.51 11.27 -27.82
N GLU A 448 -11.63 11.87 -27.40
CA GLU A 448 -11.83 12.25 -26.00
C GLU A 448 -12.02 11.01 -25.13
N GLN A 449 -11.20 10.87 -24.09
CA GLN A 449 -11.29 9.74 -23.18
C GLN A 449 -12.56 9.84 -22.33
N ILE A 450 -13.50 8.94 -22.59
CA ILE A 450 -14.73 8.76 -21.83
C ILE A 450 -14.41 7.98 -20.56
N VAL A 451 -14.87 8.52 -19.44
CA VAL A 451 -14.87 7.85 -18.14
C VAL A 451 -16.30 7.57 -17.70
N VAL A 452 -16.48 6.60 -16.82
CA VAL A 452 -17.78 6.32 -16.21
C VAL A 452 -18.18 7.54 -15.38
N PRO A 453 -19.34 8.16 -15.65
CA PRO A 453 -19.83 9.29 -14.86
C PRO A 453 -20.38 8.82 -13.51
N ASP A 454 -20.50 9.74 -12.56
CA ASP A 454 -21.21 9.45 -11.31
C ASP A 454 -22.72 9.32 -11.59
N PHE A 455 -23.20 8.08 -11.63
CA PHE A 455 -24.60 7.77 -11.89
C PHE A 455 -25.55 8.32 -10.83
N SER A 456 -25.07 8.64 -9.63
CA SER A 456 -25.88 9.23 -8.55
C SER A 456 -26.34 10.65 -8.90
N HIS A 457 -25.58 11.34 -9.76
CA HIS A 457 -25.86 12.69 -10.22
C HIS A 457 -26.39 12.74 -11.65
N MET A 458 -26.52 11.60 -12.33
CA MET A 458 -26.97 11.55 -13.72
C MET A 458 -28.48 11.73 -13.86
N HIS A 459 -28.90 12.59 -14.79
CA HIS A 459 -30.31 12.75 -15.12
C HIS A 459 -30.80 11.67 -16.10
N ARG A 460 -32.05 11.22 -15.95
CA ARG A 460 -32.67 10.22 -16.85
C ARG A 460 -32.60 10.62 -18.33
N LYS A 461 -32.71 11.92 -18.64
CA LYS A 461 -32.62 12.43 -20.02
C LYS A 461 -31.24 12.21 -20.63
N GLU A 462 -30.19 12.40 -19.83
CA GLU A 462 -28.79 12.18 -20.24
C GLU A 462 -28.54 10.69 -20.52
N ALA A 463 -28.97 9.80 -19.61
CA ALA A 463 -28.89 8.36 -19.83
C ALA A 463 -29.57 7.92 -21.14
N ILE A 464 -30.78 8.43 -21.42
CA ILE A 464 -31.50 8.14 -22.67
C ILE A 464 -30.74 8.67 -23.90
N GLN A 465 -30.14 9.86 -23.81
CA GLN A 465 -29.33 10.41 -24.91
C GLN A 465 -28.11 9.53 -25.20
N ILE A 466 -27.40 9.08 -24.18
CA ILE A 466 -26.27 8.15 -24.31
C ILE A 466 -26.72 6.85 -24.99
N LEU A 467 -27.82 6.24 -24.52
CA LEU A 467 -28.33 4.99 -25.08
C LEU A 467 -28.78 5.14 -26.54
N ASN A 468 -29.48 6.21 -26.88
CA ASN A 468 -29.95 6.48 -28.23
C ASN A 468 -28.77 6.75 -29.18
N ALA A 469 -27.79 7.55 -28.75
CA ALA A 469 -26.60 7.83 -29.55
C ALA A 469 -25.80 6.55 -29.81
N ALA A 470 -25.54 5.74 -28.78
CA ALA A 470 -24.87 4.46 -28.96
C ALA A 470 -25.64 3.49 -29.88
N THR A 471 -26.98 3.50 -29.81
CA THR A 471 -27.82 2.72 -30.73
C THR A 471 -27.68 3.21 -32.17
N LEU A 472 -27.71 4.53 -32.38
CA LEU A 472 -27.52 5.14 -33.69
C LEU A 472 -26.15 4.81 -34.30
N LEU A 473 -25.09 4.94 -33.50
CA LEU A 473 -23.72 4.64 -33.93
C LEU A 473 -23.53 3.17 -34.30
N ARG A 474 -24.06 2.24 -33.49
CA ARG A 474 -23.96 0.79 -33.77
C ARG A 474 -24.80 0.33 -34.96
N ALA A 475 -26.03 0.81 -35.07
CA ALA A 475 -26.97 0.36 -36.10
C ALA A 475 -26.83 1.15 -37.41
N GLY A 476 -26.18 2.31 -37.39
CA GLY A 476 -26.12 3.28 -38.48
C GLY A 476 -27.43 4.03 -38.72
N SER A 477 -28.57 3.39 -38.48
CA SER A 477 -29.90 3.99 -38.55
C SER A 477 -30.94 3.25 -37.69
N TYR A 478 -32.01 3.93 -37.29
CA TYR A 478 -33.18 3.30 -36.68
C TYR A 478 -34.47 4.05 -37.00
N GLY A 479 -35.60 3.34 -37.00
CA GLY A 479 -36.92 3.91 -37.22
C GLY A 479 -37.49 4.57 -35.97
N ILE A 480 -38.22 5.66 -36.15
CA ILE A 480 -38.93 6.40 -35.09
C ILE A 480 -40.40 6.61 -35.44
N THR A 481 -41.21 6.80 -34.41
CA THR A 481 -42.55 7.39 -34.53
C THR A 481 -42.60 8.72 -33.79
N TRP A 482 -43.29 9.72 -34.33
CA TRP A 482 -43.31 11.07 -33.76
C TRP A 482 -44.72 11.66 -33.68
N THR A 483 -44.89 12.71 -32.85
CA THR A 483 -46.20 13.33 -32.58
C THR A 483 -46.24 14.81 -32.93
N SER A 484 -45.28 15.58 -32.44
CA SER A 484 -45.04 16.96 -32.83
C SER A 484 -43.72 17.42 -32.23
N PHE A 485 -43.09 18.41 -32.84
CA PHE A 485 -41.91 19.06 -32.28
C PHE A 485 -41.83 20.50 -32.77
N THR A 486 -41.09 21.32 -32.04
CA THR A 486 -40.90 22.74 -32.35
C THR A 486 -39.47 22.98 -32.80
N GLU A 487 -39.30 23.69 -33.90
CA GLU A 487 -37.99 24.15 -34.38
C GLU A 487 -37.98 25.65 -34.61
N GLU A 488 -36.79 26.22 -34.46
CA GLU A 488 -36.52 27.61 -34.81
C GLU A 488 -35.84 27.65 -36.18
N LEU A 489 -36.48 28.31 -37.13
CA LEU A 489 -36.00 28.45 -38.50
C LEU A 489 -35.47 29.87 -38.75
N ARG A 490 -34.39 29.96 -39.53
CA ARG A 490 -33.84 31.25 -39.95
C ARG A 490 -34.78 31.93 -40.94
N ALA A 491 -34.65 33.25 -41.05
CA ALA A 491 -35.39 34.00 -42.05
C ALA A 491 -34.98 33.54 -43.46
N GLY A 492 -35.95 33.15 -44.29
CA GLY A 492 -35.71 32.66 -45.65
C GLY A 492 -35.68 31.13 -45.81
N THR A 493 -35.72 30.35 -44.72
CA THR A 493 -35.72 28.87 -44.79
C THR A 493 -37.03 28.27 -45.34
N ILE A 494 -38.13 29.01 -45.24
CA ILE A 494 -39.43 28.62 -45.79
C ILE A 494 -39.78 29.58 -46.94
N ASP A 495 -40.13 29.04 -48.10
CA ASP A 495 -40.72 29.82 -49.20
C ASP A 495 -42.05 30.43 -48.73
N PRO A 496 -42.19 31.77 -48.69
CA PRO A 496 -43.43 32.44 -48.30
C PRO A 496 -44.66 32.05 -49.13
N ALA A 497 -44.46 31.47 -50.32
CA ALA A 497 -45.52 31.03 -51.23
C ALA A 497 -45.89 29.55 -51.10
N ALA A 498 -45.17 28.75 -50.29
CA ALA A 498 -45.46 27.33 -50.11
C ALA A 498 -46.72 27.11 -49.26
N ASP A 499 -47.57 26.14 -49.65
CA ASP A 499 -48.69 25.69 -48.83
C ASP A 499 -48.19 24.69 -47.77
N LEU A 500 -47.90 25.23 -46.60
CA LEU A 500 -47.30 24.51 -45.48
C LEU A 500 -48.26 23.56 -44.75
N SER A 501 -49.53 23.53 -45.16
CA SER A 501 -50.54 22.59 -44.65
C SER A 501 -50.49 21.22 -45.33
N VAL A 502 -49.84 21.13 -46.50
CA VAL A 502 -49.68 19.89 -47.26
C VAL A 502 -48.56 19.06 -46.68
N ALA A 503 -48.86 17.80 -46.37
CA ALA A 503 -47.87 16.86 -45.86
C ALA A 503 -46.76 16.60 -46.88
N SER A 504 -45.51 16.83 -46.49
CA SER A 504 -44.31 16.61 -47.32
C SER A 504 -43.19 15.96 -46.51
N PRO A 505 -42.24 15.23 -47.13
CA PRO A 505 -41.07 14.74 -46.43
C PRO A 505 -40.26 15.89 -45.83
N LEU A 506 -39.82 15.72 -44.58
CA LEU A 506 -39.00 16.70 -43.86
C LEU A 506 -37.71 16.05 -43.42
N VAL A 507 -36.58 16.68 -43.77
CA VAL A 507 -35.25 16.23 -43.35
C VAL A 507 -34.67 17.26 -42.40
N ILE A 508 -34.23 16.82 -41.23
CA ILE A 508 -33.52 17.63 -40.24
C ILE A 508 -32.16 17.02 -39.99
N VAL A 509 -31.10 17.82 -40.15
CA VAL A 509 -29.74 17.41 -39.80
C VAL A 509 -29.28 18.26 -38.61
N LYS A 510 -28.93 17.59 -37.50
CA LYS A 510 -28.42 18.24 -36.28
C LYS A 510 -27.08 17.65 -35.87
N PRO A 511 -26.17 18.43 -35.28
CA PRO A 511 -24.98 17.89 -34.64
C PRO A 511 -25.38 16.82 -33.62
N LEU A 512 -24.77 15.64 -33.70
CA LEU A 512 -24.89 14.60 -32.69
C LEU A 512 -23.86 14.89 -31.61
N VAL A 513 -24.31 15.48 -30.51
CA VAL A 513 -23.49 15.76 -29.34
C VAL A 513 -24.08 14.99 -28.15
N VAL A 514 -23.24 14.22 -27.48
CA VAL A 514 -23.62 13.48 -26.27
C VAL A 514 -22.94 14.10 -25.08
N ARG A 515 -23.72 14.41 -24.05
CA ARG A 515 -23.18 14.83 -22.77
C ARG A 515 -22.87 13.61 -21.91
N VAL A 516 -21.65 13.55 -21.39
CA VAL A 516 -21.22 12.57 -20.38
C VAL A 516 -20.59 13.33 -19.22
N GLY A 517 -21.37 13.52 -18.14
CA GLY A 517 -20.94 14.34 -17.00
C GLY A 517 -20.80 15.81 -17.39
N GLU A 518 -19.56 16.32 -17.38
CA GLU A 518 -19.25 17.71 -17.78
C GLU A 518 -18.78 17.84 -19.23
N LEU A 519 -18.57 16.73 -19.95
CA LEU A 519 -18.07 16.71 -21.31
C LEU A 519 -19.22 16.67 -22.32
N ASP A 520 -19.21 17.57 -23.29
CA ASP A 520 -20.09 17.55 -24.46
C ASP A 520 -19.29 17.00 -25.65
N ILE A 521 -19.53 15.74 -26.01
CA ILE A 521 -18.73 14.99 -26.97
C ILE A 521 -19.37 15.11 -28.37
N PRO A 522 -18.70 15.75 -29.34
CA PRO A 522 -19.19 15.79 -30.72
C PRO A 522 -18.90 14.46 -31.43
N LEU A 523 -19.91 13.87 -32.05
CA LEU A 523 -19.82 12.54 -32.68
C LEU A 523 -20.11 12.56 -34.19
N GLY A 524 -20.42 13.73 -34.75
CA GLY A 524 -20.88 13.89 -36.14
C GLY A 524 -22.27 14.52 -36.19
N PHE A 525 -23.14 14.00 -37.05
CA PHE A 525 -24.49 14.52 -37.28
C PHE A 525 -25.53 13.39 -37.25
N ALA A 526 -26.74 13.72 -36.80
CA ALA A 526 -27.92 12.87 -36.93
C ALA A 526 -28.85 13.48 -37.98
N ARG A 527 -29.10 12.72 -39.06
CA ARG A 527 -30.11 13.04 -40.07
C ARG A 527 -31.42 12.35 -39.69
N THR A 528 -32.45 13.13 -39.40
CA THR A 528 -33.80 12.63 -39.21
C THR A 528 -34.64 12.90 -40.45
N THR A 529 -35.12 11.85 -41.09
CA THR A 529 -36.05 11.94 -42.21
C THR A 529 -37.45 11.56 -41.72
N PHE A 530 -38.38 12.50 -41.76
CA PHE A 530 -39.80 12.27 -41.50
C PHE A 530 -40.51 12.06 -42.84
N ASN A 531 -41.27 10.97 -42.97
CA ASN A 531 -41.89 10.61 -44.25
C ASN A 531 -42.99 11.59 -44.67
N ALA A 532 -43.75 12.14 -43.71
CA ALA A 532 -44.81 13.10 -43.95
C ALA A 532 -44.94 14.08 -42.76
N ALA A 533 -44.54 15.33 -42.94
CA ALA A 533 -44.68 16.41 -41.97
C ALA A 533 -45.54 17.55 -42.53
N ARG A 534 -46.35 18.16 -41.67
CA ARG A 534 -47.07 19.42 -41.93
C ARG A 534 -46.73 20.45 -40.86
N ILE A 535 -46.90 21.73 -41.18
CA ILE A 535 -46.76 22.80 -40.19
C ILE A 535 -48.11 23.03 -39.51
N GLU A 536 -48.14 22.82 -38.19
CA GLU A 536 -49.31 23.05 -37.36
C GLU A 536 -49.45 24.52 -36.95
N SER A 537 -48.32 25.18 -36.66
CA SER A 537 -48.29 26.62 -36.41
C SER A 537 -46.91 27.22 -36.69
N ALA A 538 -46.86 28.49 -37.05
CA ALA A 538 -45.63 29.26 -37.22
C ALA A 538 -45.80 30.66 -36.61
N GLN A 539 -44.86 31.07 -35.77
CA GLN A 539 -44.87 32.37 -35.11
C GLN A 539 -43.55 33.12 -35.34
N PRO A 540 -43.56 34.45 -35.55
CA PRO A 540 -42.33 35.23 -35.65
C PRO A 540 -41.52 35.16 -34.35
N LYS A 541 -40.19 35.01 -34.45
CA LYS A 541 -39.28 35.07 -33.31
C LYS A 541 -38.76 36.51 -33.10
N GLU A 542 -38.69 36.98 -31.85
CA GLU A 542 -38.01 38.24 -31.52
C GLU A 542 -36.53 38.16 -31.92
N GLY A 543 -36.08 39.07 -32.78
CA GLY A 543 -34.73 39.05 -33.38
C GLY A 543 -34.65 38.49 -34.81
N GLY A 544 -35.77 38.04 -35.39
CA GLY A 544 -35.86 37.53 -36.77
C GLY A 544 -35.92 36.00 -36.84
N GLY A 545 -36.64 35.46 -37.84
CA GLY A 545 -36.89 34.01 -38.02
C GLY A 545 -38.31 33.58 -37.61
N LEU A 546 -38.55 32.26 -37.62
CA LEU A 546 -39.84 31.64 -37.28
C LEU A 546 -39.66 30.53 -36.23
N ILE A 547 -40.58 30.46 -35.27
CA ILE A 547 -40.78 29.30 -34.40
C ILE A 547 -41.90 28.47 -35.02
N VAL A 548 -41.59 27.26 -35.47
CA VAL A 548 -42.50 26.39 -36.23
C VAL A 548 -42.79 25.11 -35.46
N VAL A 549 -44.06 24.77 -35.32
CA VAL A 549 -44.50 23.47 -34.77
C VAL A 549 -44.83 22.55 -35.93
N PHE A 550 -44.09 21.45 -36.02
CA PHE A 550 -44.33 20.38 -36.98
C PHE A 550 -45.19 19.28 -36.36
N ALA A 551 -46.09 18.70 -37.15
CA ALA A 551 -46.88 17.53 -36.79
C ALA A 551 -46.92 16.51 -37.93
N PRO A 552 -47.10 15.21 -37.66
CA PRO A 552 -47.25 14.18 -38.69
C PRO A 552 -48.39 14.50 -39.63
N GLY A 553 -48.16 14.33 -40.94
CA GLY A 553 -49.21 14.31 -41.95
C GLY A 553 -50.00 13.00 -41.87
N ASP A 554 -49.91 12.24 -42.96
CA ASP A 554 -50.59 10.97 -43.19
C ASP A 554 -49.80 9.78 -42.60
N ASP A 555 -48.51 9.98 -42.35
CA ASP A 555 -47.54 9.01 -41.84
C ASP A 555 -46.74 9.64 -40.70
N ASN A 556 -46.72 8.96 -39.55
CA ASN A 556 -45.99 9.40 -38.36
C ASN A 556 -44.67 8.65 -38.15
N SER A 557 -44.20 7.92 -39.16
CA SER A 557 -42.90 7.26 -39.15
C SER A 557 -41.78 8.16 -39.69
N GLY A 558 -40.57 7.86 -39.26
CA GLY A 558 -39.35 8.47 -39.74
C GLY A 558 -38.15 7.57 -39.49
N VAL A 559 -36.99 7.98 -40.00
CA VAL A 559 -35.72 7.29 -39.82
C VAL A 559 -34.69 8.27 -39.32
N VAL A 560 -33.92 7.88 -38.31
CA VAL A 560 -32.74 8.60 -37.84
C VAL A 560 -31.51 7.86 -38.36
N GLU A 561 -30.60 8.58 -38.99
CA GLU A 561 -29.37 8.04 -39.60
C GLU A 561 -28.15 8.81 -39.10
N PHE A 562 -27.04 8.10 -38.91
CA PHE A 562 -25.76 8.67 -38.55
C PHE A 562 -25.02 9.20 -39.79
N LEU A 563 -24.43 10.39 -39.68
CA LEU A 563 -23.55 10.98 -40.69
C LEU A 563 -22.24 11.44 -40.02
N GLU A 564 -21.10 10.99 -40.52
CA GLU A 564 -19.78 11.37 -40.00
C GLU A 564 -19.46 12.85 -40.29
N SER A 565 -19.87 13.34 -41.46
CA SER A 565 -19.73 14.75 -41.87
C SER A 565 -21.02 15.26 -42.50
N LEU A 566 -21.16 16.59 -42.60
CA LEU A 566 -22.24 17.19 -43.37
C LEU A 566 -22.11 16.77 -44.85
N PRO A 567 -23.22 16.42 -45.53
CA PRO A 567 -23.21 16.26 -46.99
C PRO A 567 -22.81 17.58 -47.65
N GLU A 568 -21.93 17.52 -48.67
CA GLU A 568 -21.45 18.72 -49.38
C GLU A 568 -22.58 19.53 -50.06
N ASP A 569 -23.76 18.94 -50.28
CA ASP A 569 -24.91 19.55 -50.94
C ASP A 569 -25.96 20.18 -49.99
N GLY A 570 -25.61 20.46 -48.73
CA GLY A 570 -26.56 20.90 -47.70
C GLY A 570 -26.24 22.23 -47.01
N GLN A 571 -25.54 23.16 -47.67
CA GLN A 571 -25.46 24.55 -47.20
C GLN A 571 -26.70 25.32 -47.67
N ASP A 572 -27.83 25.17 -46.97
CA ASP A 572 -28.90 26.18 -46.88
C ASP A 572 -29.81 25.92 -45.68
#